data_AF-A0AAJ6BP34-F1
#
_entry.id   AF-A0AAJ6BP34-F1
#
_cell.length_a   1.000
_cell.length_b   1.000
_cell.length_c   1.000
_cell.angle_alpha   90.00
_cell.angle_beta   90.00
_cell.angle_gamma   90.00
#
_symmetry.space_group_name_H-M   'P 1'
#
loop_
_entity.id
_entity.type
_entity.pdbx_description
1 polymer ?
#
loop_
_entity_poly.entity_id
_entity_poly.type
_entity_poly.pdbx_seq_one_letter_code
_entity_poly.pdbx_strand_id
1 'polypeptide(L)'
;MERNNVSGKREPKKSETIEIRLSHEAKSAFMRRCREDDVSASAAIRSLIDASTAGPRERPTARRIQWRTIGALAAGIALGAGAAAPALAHAELTSHAAFERLDRNHDKVLSYGEFRARGARD
;
A
#
# COMPACT_ATOMS: atom_id res chain seq x y z
N MET A 1 24.37 10.77 -44.49
CA MET A 1 24.14 9.33 -44.20
C MET A 1 24.60 9.11 -42.77
N GLU A 2 23.75 9.44 -41.81
CA GLU A 2 24.13 9.50 -40.39
C GLU A 2 23.31 8.46 -39.62
N ARG A 3 24.00 7.45 -39.08
CA ARG A 3 23.40 6.39 -38.28
C ARG A 3 23.33 6.86 -36.83
N ASN A 4 22.15 7.28 -36.40
CA ASN A 4 21.87 7.51 -34.98
C ASN A 4 21.69 6.15 -34.28
N ASN A 5 22.73 5.69 -33.58
CA ASN A 5 22.65 4.53 -32.69
C ASN A 5 22.11 4.95 -31.32
N VAL A 6 20.80 4.83 -31.13
CA VAL A 6 20.15 5.01 -29.83
C VAL A 6 20.35 3.74 -29.01
N SER A 7 21.48 3.64 -28.31
CA SER A 7 21.67 2.63 -27.27
C SER A 7 20.95 3.07 -25.99
N GLY A 8 19.62 3.12 -26.04
CA GLY A 8 18.82 3.06 -24.81
C GLY A 8 19.12 1.73 -24.13
N LYS A 9 19.35 1.73 -22.81
CA LYS A 9 19.52 0.50 -22.02
C LYS A 9 18.27 -0.36 -22.22
N ARG A 10 18.33 -1.28 -23.18
CA ARG A 10 17.29 -2.26 -23.40
C ARG A 10 17.25 -3.14 -22.17
N GLU A 11 16.06 -3.33 -21.62
CA GLU A 11 15.85 -4.30 -20.55
C GLU A 11 16.36 -5.65 -21.06
N PRO A 12 17.24 -6.33 -20.30
CA PRO A 12 17.86 -7.56 -20.76
C PRO A 12 16.79 -8.58 -21.13
N LYS A 13 16.95 -9.19 -22.30
CA LYS A 13 16.02 -10.21 -22.79
C LYS A 13 15.97 -11.36 -21.79
N LYS A 14 14.77 -11.92 -21.56
CA LYS A 14 14.54 -13.10 -20.71
C LYS A 14 15.08 -14.36 -21.40
N SER A 15 16.41 -14.58 -21.39
CA SER A 15 17.08 -15.68 -22.11
C SER A 15 17.30 -16.93 -21.26
N GLU A 16 17.40 -16.80 -19.95
CA GLU A 16 17.76 -17.91 -19.06
C GLU A 16 16.53 -18.71 -18.59
N THR A 17 16.68 -20.03 -18.47
CA THR A 17 15.64 -20.95 -17.98
C THR A 17 16.13 -21.65 -16.72
N ILE A 18 15.26 -21.76 -15.72
CA ILE A 18 15.52 -22.47 -14.46
C ILE A 18 14.55 -23.65 -14.37
N GLU A 19 15.08 -24.86 -14.21
CA GLU A 19 14.29 -26.07 -13.97
C GLU A 19 14.33 -26.46 -12.48
N ILE A 20 13.17 -26.73 -11.89
CA ILE A 20 13.05 -27.05 -10.46
C ILE A 20 12.35 -28.40 -10.30
N ARG A 21 12.98 -29.32 -9.55
CA ARG A 21 12.38 -30.59 -9.16
C ARG A 21 11.64 -30.43 -7.84
N LEU A 22 10.38 -30.84 -7.81
CA LEU A 22 9.49 -30.78 -6.64
C LEU A 22 8.81 -32.14 -6.45
N SER A 23 8.39 -32.44 -5.21
CA SER A 23 7.47 -33.56 -4.99
C SER A 23 6.15 -33.29 -5.72
N HIS A 24 5.41 -34.37 -6.03
CA HIS A 24 4.10 -34.24 -6.66
C HIS A 24 3.16 -33.37 -5.82
N GLU A 25 3.17 -33.56 -4.50
CA GLU A 25 2.36 -32.80 -3.56
C GLU A 25 2.67 -31.29 -3.61
N ALA A 26 3.96 -30.93 -3.56
CA ALA A 26 4.37 -29.52 -3.60
C ALA A 26 3.98 -28.85 -4.92
N LYS A 27 4.15 -29.54 -6.05
CA LYS A 27 3.71 -29.04 -7.37
C LYS A 27 2.19 -28.82 -7.40
N SER A 28 1.41 -29.80 -6.93
CA SER A 28 -0.05 -29.73 -6.94
C SER A 28 -0.59 -28.62 -6.04
N ALA A 29 -0.01 -28.46 -4.84
CA ALA A 29 -0.35 -27.37 -3.92
C ALA A 29 -0.05 -26.00 -4.52
N PHE A 30 1.15 -25.82 -5.09
CA PHE A 30 1.56 -24.57 -5.74
C PHE A 30 0.66 -24.21 -6.93
N MET A 31 0.38 -25.18 -7.81
CA MET A 31 -0.48 -24.97 -8.97
C MET A 31 -1.93 -24.65 -8.58
N ARG A 32 -2.45 -25.26 -7.50
CA ARG A 32 -3.77 -24.92 -6.96
C ARG A 32 -3.81 -23.47 -6.50
N ARG A 33 -2.82 -23.04 -5.72
CA ARG A 33 -2.71 -21.64 -5.26
C ARG A 33 -2.65 -20.64 -6.41
N CYS A 34 -1.86 -20.94 -7.44
CA CYS A 34 -1.77 -20.13 -8.65
C CYS A 34 -3.14 -19.94 -9.34
N ARG A 35 -3.95 -21.00 -9.40
CA ARG A 35 -5.31 -20.92 -9.98
C ARG A 35 -6.27 -20.11 -9.11
N GLU A 36 -6.22 -20.28 -7.79
CA GLU A 36 -7.04 -19.50 -6.84
C GLU A 36 -6.74 -18.00 -6.94
N ASP A 37 -5.47 -17.65 -7.15
CA ASP A 37 -5.01 -16.27 -7.27
C ASP A 37 -5.14 -15.71 -8.70
N ASP A 38 -5.57 -16.52 -9.68
CA ASP A 38 -5.61 -16.19 -11.12
C ASP A 38 -4.25 -15.71 -11.69
N VAL A 39 -3.15 -16.30 -11.20
CA VAL A 39 -1.77 -15.97 -11.62
C VAL A 39 -1.08 -17.19 -12.22
N SER A 40 -0.34 -17.00 -13.31
CA SER A 40 0.49 -18.07 -13.88
C SER A 40 1.64 -18.49 -12.96
N ALA A 41 1.99 -19.78 -12.96
CA ALA A 41 3.12 -20.31 -12.20
C ALA A 41 4.42 -19.52 -12.43
N SER A 42 4.75 -19.19 -13.67
CA SER A 42 5.95 -18.42 -13.99
C SER A 42 5.91 -16.98 -13.49
N ALA A 43 4.73 -16.35 -13.41
CA ALA A 43 4.60 -15.02 -12.82
C ALA A 43 4.79 -15.06 -11.29
N ALA A 44 4.19 -16.05 -10.62
CA ALA A 44 4.37 -16.26 -9.18
C ALA A 44 5.84 -16.54 -8.82
N ILE A 45 6.54 -17.39 -9.58
CA ILE A 45 7.96 -17.69 -9.37
C ILE A 45 8.82 -16.43 -9.57
N ARG A 46 8.56 -15.64 -10.63
CA ARG A 46 9.31 -14.39 -10.86
C ARG A 46 9.12 -13.41 -9.70
N SER A 47 7.88 -13.21 -9.25
CA SER A 47 7.58 -12.34 -8.11
C SER A 47 8.29 -12.80 -6.82
N LEU A 48 8.34 -14.12 -6.58
CA LEU A 48 9.10 -14.68 -5.45
C LEU A 48 10.59 -14.38 -5.56
N ILE A 49 11.18 -14.56 -6.75
CA ILE A 49 12.60 -14.26 -7.01
C ILE A 49 12.88 -12.77 -6.78
N ASP A 50 12.06 -11.90 -7.35
CA ASP A 50 12.19 -10.44 -7.19
C ASP A 50 12.12 -10.05 -5.70
N ALA A 51 11.16 -10.60 -4.97
CA ALA A 51 11.00 -10.36 -3.53
C ALA A 51 12.17 -10.91 -2.69
N SER A 52 12.81 -12.01 -3.12
CA SER A 52 13.96 -12.59 -2.45
C SER A 52 15.27 -11.83 -2.73
N THR A 53 15.35 -11.15 -3.88
CA THR A 53 16.54 -10.41 -4.34
C THR A 53 16.47 -8.93 -3.94
N ALA A 54 15.26 -8.41 -3.69
CA ALA A 54 15.07 -7.12 -3.04
C ALA A 54 15.75 -7.15 -1.65
N GLY A 55 16.94 -6.56 -1.56
CA GLY A 55 17.69 -6.45 -0.31
C GLY A 55 16.89 -5.72 0.80
N PRO A 56 17.45 -5.56 2.01
CA PRO A 56 16.76 -4.93 3.14
C PRO A 56 16.22 -3.49 2.95
N ARG A 57 16.36 -2.89 1.76
CA ARG A 57 16.08 -1.48 1.50
C ARG A 57 14.77 -1.16 0.77
N GLU A 58 14.01 -2.15 0.29
CA GLU A 58 12.75 -1.86 -0.43
C GLU A 58 11.57 -2.71 0.05
N ARG A 59 11.40 -2.85 1.37
CA ARG A 59 10.06 -3.16 1.90
C ARG A 59 9.30 -1.85 2.02
N PRO A 60 8.15 -1.66 1.36
CA PRO A 60 7.24 -0.57 1.67
C PRO A 60 7.03 -0.55 3.18
N THR A 61 7.29 0.61 3.77
CA THR A 61 7.40 0.83 5.22
C THR A 61 6.08 0.65 5.99
N ALA A 62 5.09 -0.03 5.43
CA ALA A 62 3.83 -0.38 6.10
C ALA A 62 4.06 -1.18 7.39
N ARG A 63 5.04 -2.10 7.41
CA ARG A 63 5.34 -2.92 8.58
C ARG A 63 6.13 -2.20 9.68
N ARG A 64 6.84 -1.11 9.35
CA ARG A 64 7.61 -0.32 10.34
C ARG A 64 6.74 0.64 11.16
N ILE A 65 5.54 0.96 10.66
CA ILE A 65 4.55 1.77 11.38
C ILE A 65 3.86 0.93 12.48
N GLN A 66 3.67 -0.37 12.27
CA GLN A 66 2.95 -1.25 13.20
C GLN A 66 3.70 -1.57 14.52
N TRP A 67 5.02 -1.41 14.58
CA TRP A 67 5.78 -1.69 15.82
C TRP A 67 5.91 -0.45 16.71
N ARG A 68 5.77 0.75 16.13
CA ARG A 68 5.77 2.01 16.90
C ARG A 68 4.44 2.26 17.60
N THR A 69 3.36 1.64 17.12
CA THR A 69 2.03 1.73 17.75
C THR A 69 1.88 0.85 18.98
N ILE A 70 2.68 -0.22 19.14
CA ILE A 70 2.58 -1.11 20.33
C ILE A 70 3.33 -0.52 21.53
N GLY A 71 4.45 0.19 21.33
CA GLY A 71 5.20 0.82 22.43
C GLY A 71 4.56 2.07 23.03
N ALA A 72 3.70 2.77 22.29
CA ALA A 72 3.06 4.02 22.75
C ALA A 72 1.86 3.78 23.70
N LEU A 73 1.32 2.56 23.77
CA LEU A 73 0.15 2.26 24.61
C LEU A 73 0.51 2.02 26.09
N ALA A 74 1.76 1.68 26.41
CA ALA A 74 2.16 1.32 27.78
C ALA A 74 2.61 2.51 28.66
N ALA A 75 2.94 3.67 28.07
CA ALA A 75 3.45 4.83 28.81
C ALA A 75 2.38 5.90 29.12
N GLY A 76 1.12 5.68 28.72
CA GLY A 76 0.04 6.67 28.87
C GLY A 76 -0.83 6.54 30.12
N ILE A 77 -0.67 5.49 30.93
CA ILE A 77 -1.59 5.22 32.07
C ILE A 77 -1.05 5.74 33.41
N ALA A 78 0.24 6.13 33.49
CA ALA A 78 0.87 6.33 34.80
C ALA A 78 0.89 7.78 35.33
N LEU A 79 0.72 8.85 34.54
CA LEU A 79 0.95 10.22 35.03
C LEU A 79 0.05 11.28 34.39
N GLY A 80 -0.87 11.85 35.20
CA GLY A 80 -1.49 13.16 35.01
C GLY A 80 -2.80 13.15 34.22
N ALA A 81 -3.96 13.59 34.70
CA ALA A 81 -4.19 14.77 35.53
C ALA A 81 -3.25 15.92 35.13
N GLY A 82 -3.58 16.62 34.05
CA GLY A 82 -2.97 17.92 33.74
C GLY A 82 -2.48 18.08 32.31
N ALA A 83 -3.24 18.85 31.53
CA ALA A 83 -2.77 19.76 30.49
C ALA A 83 -1.86 19.19 29.38
N ALA A 84 -2.47 18.68 28.29
CA ALA A 84 -2.22 19.13 26.90
C ALA A 84 -2.65 18.04 25.89
N ALA A 85 -3.89 18.10 25.41
CA ALA A 85 -4.20 17.66 24.04
C ALA A 85 -5.48 18.33 23.51
N PRO A 86 -5.53 19.67 23.30
CA PRO A 86 -6.66 20.27 22.59
C PRO A 86 -6.70 19.88 21.10
N ALA A 87 -5.68 19.21 20.56
CA ALA A 87 -5.52 19.07 19.11
C ALA A 87 -6.22 17.84 18.49
N LEU A 88 -6.38 16.71 19.21
CA LEU A 88 -6.93 15.48 18.62
C LEU A 88 -8.45 15.38 18.73
N ALA A 89 -9.04 15.86 19.83
CA ALA A 89 -10.50 15.97 19.92
C ALA A 89 -11.04 17.00 18.92
N HIS A 90 -10.29 18.08 18.65
CA HIS A 90 -10.64 19.01 17.60
C HIS A 90 -10.49 18.40 16.20
N ALA A 91 -9.47 17.59 15.90
CA ALA A 91 -9.29 17.03 14.56
C ALA A 91 -10.44 16.07 14.15
N GLU A 92 -10.88 15.20 15.06
CA GLU A 92 -12.01 14.29 14.84
C GLU A 92 -13.38 15.01 14.82
N LEU A 93 -13.63 15.98 15.72
CA LEU A 93 -14.85 16.79 15.63
C LEU A 93 -14.86 17.67 14.37
N THR A 94 -13.70 18.16 13.92
CA THR A 94 -13.60 19.01 12.73
C THR A 94 -13.81 18.20 11.46
N SER A 95 -13.36 16.95 11.38
CA SER A 95 -13.58 16.11 10.19
C SER A 95 -15.05 15.76 10.02
N HIS A 96 -15.77 15.41 11.09
CA HIS A 96 -17.19 15.09 11.02
C HIS A 96 -18.05 16.34 10.77
N ALA A 97 -17.80 17.44 11.49
CA ALA A 97 -18.53 18.69 11.26
C ALA A 97 -18.22 19.33 9.89
N ALA A 98 -17.01 19.14 9.35
CA ALA A 98 -16.69 19.57 8.00
C ALA A 98 -17.41 18.72 6.95
N PHE A 99 -17.54 17.41 7.18
CA PHE A 99 -18.27 16.51 6.31
C PHE A 99 -19.75 16.88 6.22
N GLU A 100 -20.43 17.06 7.37
CA GLU A 100 -21.83 17.50 7.45
C GLU A 100 -22.10 18.86 6.80
N ARG A 101 -21.08 19.74 6.73
CA ARG A 101 -21.18 21.02 6.01
C ARG A 101 -21.07 20.88 4.49
N LEU A 102 -20.41 19.83 4.00
CA LEU A 102 -20.25 19.57 2.57
C LEU A 102 -21.42 18.74 2.02
N ASP A 103 -21.92 17.80 2.80
CA ASP A 103 -23.06 16.94 2.49
C ASP A 103 -24.36 17.73 2.58
N ARG A 104 -24.73 18.43 1.50
CA ARG A 104 -25.88 19.35 1.51
C ARG A 104 -27.19 18.60 1.37
N ASN A 105 -27.17 17.41 0.79
CA ASN A 105 -28.34 16.56 0.67
C ASN A 105 -28.49 15.57 1.86
N HIS A 106 -27.52 15.56 2.79
CA HIS A 106 -27.49 14.71 3.99
C HIS A 106 -27.63 13.22 3.69
N ASP A 107 -27.14 12.79 2.53
CA ASP A 107 -27.18 11.38 2.11
C ASP A 107 -25.98 10.57 2.63
N LYS A 108 -25.09 11.22 3.38
CA LYS A 108 -23.86 10.71 3.98
C LYS A 108 -22.79 10.33 2.94
N VAL A 109 -22.89 10.85 1.72
CA VAL A 109 -21.95 10.63 0.62
C VAL A 109 -21.65 11.95 -0.09
N LEU A 110 -20.38 12.38 -0.07
CA LEU A 110 -19.99 13.59 -0.80
C LEU A 110 -19.92 13.34 -2.31
N SER A 111 -20.83 13.97 -3.05
CA SER A 111 -20.72 14.02 -4.51
C SER A 111 -19.59 14.97 -4.94
N TYR A 112 -19.08 14.77 -6.16
CA TYR A 112 -18.02 15.63 -6.71
C TYR A 112 -18.46 17.10 -6.83
N GLY A 113 -19.75 17.35 -7.08
CA GLY A 113 -20.33 18.69 -7.13
C GLY A 113 -20.30 19.39 -5.77
N GLU A 114 -20.60 18.68 -4.69
CA GLU A 114 -20.55 19.21 -3.32
C GLU A 114 -19.14 19.50 -2.86
N PHE A 115 -18.20 18.59 -3.16
CA PHE A 115 -16.79 18.79 -2.88
C PHE A 115 -16.23 20.04 -3.58
N ARG A 116 -16.61 20.26 -4.85
CA ARG A 116 -16.18 21.43 -5.63
C ARG A 116 -16.84 22.74 -5.24
N ALA A 117 -18.08 22.72 -4.75
CA ALA A 117 -18.80 23.93 -4.36
C ALA A 117 -18.11 24.69 -3.21
N ARG A 118 -17.26 24.02 -2.42
CA ARG A 118 -16.41 24.63 -1.40
C ARG A 118 -15.28 25.50 -1.96
N GLY A 119 -14.74 25.18 -3.14
CA GLY A 119 -13.61 25.88 -3.75
C GLY A 119 -13.98 27.11 -4.60
N ALA A 120 -15.27 27.47 -4.66
CA ALA A 120 -15.79 28.57 -5.47
C ALA A 120 -16.25 29.78 -4.63
N ARG A 121 -15.84 29.84 -3.35
CA ARG A 121 -16.04 31.02 -2.49
C ARG A 121 -14.68 31.39 -1.90
N ASP A 122 -14.03 32.34 -2.56
CA ASP A 122 -13.05 33.23 -1.93
C ASP A 122 -13.74 34.12 -0.89
#